data_AF-A0A3M1V0T7-F1
#
_entry.id   AF-A0A3M1V0T7-F1
#
_cell.length_a   1.000
_cell.length_b   1.000
_cell.length_c   1.000
_cell.angle_alpha   90.00
_cell.angle_beta   90.00
_cell.angle_gamma   90.00
#
_symmetry.space_group_name_H-M   'P 1'
#
loop_
_entity.id
_entity.type
_entity.pdbx_description
1 polymer ?
#
loop_
_entity_poly.entity_id
_entity_poly.type
_entity_poly.pdbx_seq_one_letter_code
_entity_poly.pdbx_strand_id
1 'polypeptide(L)'
;MRLACRGGGSKEGSEGSPTSPVWRPPMPVKARCPRCKKVLTLPDAARGKRAKCRHCGGVVPVPAGKRQAAPARTSSQQDPDLLDALRIGSVEDQQRRVCPRCATVVGEDDIECPKCHVNLETGLLSRKMKIMLERGGPDPDDYWGDLWRDGFRFLKEHLRLGVQTWISWSIFATVAAGATYMAQYCERLPLIAFWSGLAFISWVTIIGWYWYLTIELTRALLRKEKTPRIQLGFVSCAALGIRGVAWPVAHYAPLVCPLVLLKVLSLHFEAVAGFAQPVFDLLDSQGVRLAAGGMLLLPYLSYPVAATHMAMPYTYKAWLPFHMAKLTIKRLPQVLYWWLWVLIIHLPLILCAVLVVVFRDSVIDGFLRAVAGMTNTVWGTEITVSGQQLSIPENARGVMTSLVIAANSLLVMLFANLFVVATVAFPCVVVSRMAARFAHFFRRDLETIQYTVENDPVPFGARYLIGLVDFVIIFAVEGVAAVLFFVFYKVVATAAGEATAQSFIYAFYAVLVAFPFAYYVFQECGPNAGTLGKVAFGVRVQTSAKGRFPIKRDRAIRRAIGRVATALPAGLGMLLVLVHPEKLAPHDLMSRTRVVWVGDDVGE
;
A
#
# COMPACT_ATOMS: atom_id res chain seq x y z
N MET A 1 -0.49 47.66 -5.65
CA MET A 1 0.23 48.22 -6.81
C MET A 1 -0.34 47.63 -8.09
N ARG A 2 -0.91 48.49 -8.94
CA ARG A 2 -1.53 48.13 -10.23
C ARG A 2 -0.51 48.31 -11.34
N LEU A 3 -0.51 47.41 -12.32
CA LEU A 3 -0.13 47.57 -13.75
C LEU A 3 -0.61 46.25 -14.40
N ALA A 4 -1.79 46.12 -15.04
CA ALA A 4 -2.34 46.77 -16.23
C ALA A 4 -1.52 46.53 -17.50
N CYS A 5 -1.94 45.55 -18.31
CA CYS A 5 -1.94 45.64 -19.78
C CYS A 5 -3.09 44.80 -20.38
N ARG A 6 -4.04 45.52 -20.97
CA ARG A 6 -4.97 45.10 -22.04
C ARG A 6 -4.15 44.93 -23.34
N GLY A 7 -4.54 44.20 -24.38
CA GLY A 7 -5.76 43.44 -24.67
C GLY A 7 -5.80 42.93 -26.12
N GLY A 8 -6.97 42.37 -26.50
CA GLY A 8 -7.46 42.11 -27.87
C GLY A 8 -6.99 40.79 -28.51
N GLY A 9 -7.81 39.93 -29.12
CA GLY A 9 -9.26 39.91 -29.34
C GLY A 9 -9.62 39.58 -30.80
N SER A 10 -9.95 38.32 -31.12
CA SER A 10 -10.84 37.87 -32.23
C SER A 10 -10.94 36.32 -32.17
N LYS A 11 -12.10 35.66 -31.94
CA LYS A 11 -13.21 35.33 -32.88
C LYS A 11 -12.69 34.54 -34.11
N GLU A 12 -13.13 33.34 -34.52
CA GLU A 12 -14.39 32.55 -34.51
C GLU A 12 -14.04 31.03 -34.55
N GLY A 13 -14.80 30.09 -33.99
CA GLY A 13 -15.95 29.38 -34.61
C GLY A 13 -15.52 27.96 -35.05
N SER A 14 -15.76 26.88 -34.28
CA SER A 14 -16.97 26.04 -34.18
C SER A 14 -16.86 24.72 -34.96
N GLU A 15 -17.00 23.59 -34.24
CA GLU A 15 -17.67 22.31 -34.60
C GLU A 15 -17.13 21.49 -35.80
N GLY A 16 -17.03 20.15 -35.83
CA GLY A 16 -17.34 19.05 -34.92
C GLY A 16 -17.23 17.71 -35.71
N SER A 17 -16.58 16.70 -35.11
CA SER A 17 -16.77 15.22 -35.28
C SER A 17 -16.69 14.55 -36.69
N PRO A 18 -16.86 13.21 -36.85
CA PRO A 18 -15.84 12.17 -36.59
C PRO A 18 -15.72 11.06 -37.70
N THR A 19 -14.89 10.03 -37.46
CA THR A 19 -14.91 8.64 -38.01
C THR A 19 -14.33 8.24 -39.40
N SER A 20 -13.29 7.39 -39.35
CA SER A 20 -13.01 6.15 -40.14
C SER A 20 -12.52 6.24 -41.62
N PRO A 21 -12.04 5.12 -42.23
CA PRO A 21 -10.65 4.94 -42.70
C PRO A 21 -10.49 5.03 -44.23
N VAL A 22 -9.48 5.72 -44.73
CA VAL A 22 -9.31 5.92 -46.19
C VAL A 22 -7.99 5.33 -46.70
N TRP A 23 -8.15 4.39 -47.64
CA TRP A 23 -7.26 4.03 -48.74
C TRP A 23 -6.11 5.02 -49.00
N ARG A 24 -4.85 4.56 -48.98
CA ARG A 24 -3.73 5.42 -49.42
C ARG A 24 -3.76 5.57 -50.94
N PRO A 25 -3.95 6.78 -51.49
CA PRO A 25 -3.79 6.99 -52.93
C PRO A 25 -2.31 6.81 -53.33
N PRO A 26 -2.01 6.36 -54.56
CA PRO A 26 -0.65 6.22 -55.06
C PRO A 26 0.04 7.58 -55.03
N MET A 27 1.09 7.71 -54.21
CA MET A 27 1.82 8.98 -54.09
C MET A 27 2.67 9.20 -55.35
N PRO A 28 2.47 10.30 -56.08
CA PRO A 28 3.29 10.58 -57.24
C PRO A 28 4.73 10.92 -56.84
N VAL A 29 5.70 10.41 -57.60
CA VAL A 29 7.13 10.60 -57.37
C VAL A 29 7.60 11.83 -58.10
N LYS A 30 8.20 12.76 -57.36
CA LYS A 30 8.83 13.95 -57.92
C LYS A 30 10.28 13.62 -58.29
N ALA A 31 10.61 13.71 -59.57
CA ALA A 31 11.98 13.55 -60.07
C ALA A 31 12.43 14.81 -60.80
N ARG A 32 13.63 15.33 -60.50
CA ARG A 32 14.17 16.52 -61.15
C ARG A 32 14.94 16.10 -62.41
N CYS A 33 14.62 16.70 -63.56
CA CYS A 33 15.35 16.44 -64.79
C CYS A 33 16.78 17.02 -64.69
N PRO A 34 17.86 16.25 -64.93
CA PRO A 34 19.23 16.76 -64.84
C PRO A 34 19.56 17.78 -65.94
N ARG A 35 18.85 17.74 -67.08
CA ARG A 35 19.15 18.59 -68.24
C ARG A 35 18.45 19.95 -68.21
N CYS A 36 17.19 20.03 -67.78
CA CYS A 36 16.44 21.29 -67.72
C CYS A 36 16.10 21.74 -66.28
N LYS A 37 16.53 21.00 -65.26
CA LYS A 37 16.33 21.26 -63.82
C LYS A 37 14.87 21.38 -63.34
N LYS A 38 13.87 21.24 -64.23
CA LYS A 38 12.44 21.22 -63.87
C LYS A 38 12.04 19.91 -63.17
N VAL A 39 11.13 20.01 -62.21
CA VAL A 39 10.61 18.87 -61.42
C VAL A 39 9.43 18.25 -62.16
N LEU A 40 9.51 16.94 -62.41
CA LEU A 40 8.47 16.14 -63.06
C LEU A 40 7.75 15.31 -62.00
N THR A 41 6.44 15.27 -62.09
CA THR A 41 5.58 14.45 -61.24
C THR A 41 5.21 13.19 -62.01
N LEU A 42 5.68 12.04 -61.56
CA LEU A 42 5.57 10.74 -62.23
C LEU A 42 4.73 9.77 -61.37
N PRO A 43 3.96 8.85 -61.98
CA PRO A 43 3.19 7.85 -61.23
C PRO A 43 4.12 6.90 -60.47
N ASP A 44 3.62 6.34 -59.37
CA ASP A 44 4.42 5.50 -58.44
C ASP A 44 5.03 4.26 -59.14
N ALA A 45 4.35 3.74 -60.16
CA ALA A 45 4.83 2.64 -61.02
C ALA A 45 6.11 2.98 -61.82
N ALA A 46 6.49 4.26 -61.91
CA ALA A 46 7.70 4.70 -62.59
C ALA A 46 8.95 4.65 -61.69
N ARG A 47 8.84 4.32 -60.40
CA ARG A 47 10.01 4.16 -59.50
C ARG A 47 11.01 3.15 -60.05
N GLY A 48 12.29 3.52 -60.05
CA GLY A 48 13.38 2.68 -60.54
C GLY A 48 13.48 2.59 -62.07
N LYS A 49 12.57 3.22 -62.83
CA LYS A 49 12.61 3.23 -64.31
C LYS A 49 13.14 4.57 -64.85
N ARG A 50 13.50 4.59 -66.14
CA ARG A 50 13.89 5.80 -66.87
C ARG A 50 12.66 6.41 -67.53
N ALA A 51 12.38 7.68 -67.24
CA ALA A 51 11.24 8.42 -67.80
C ALA A 51 11.72 9.57 -68.70
N LYS A 52 11.01 9.85 -69.79
CA LYS A 52 11.36 10.96 -70.71
C LYS A 52 10.81 12.28 -70.16
N CYS A 53 11.64 13.32 -70.13
CA CYS A 53 11.21 14.66 -69.71
C CYS A 53 10.32 15.30 -70.79
N ARG A 54 9.13 15.77 -70.41
CA ARG A 54 8.19 16.45 -71.32
C ARG A 54 8.68 17.82 -71.80
N HIS A 55 9.66 18.43 -71.12
CA HIS A 55 10.13 19.78 -71.44
C HIS A 55 11.38 19.84 -72.31
N CYS A 56 12.27 18.85 -72.26
CA CYS A 56 13.53 18.88 -73.01
C CYS A 56 13.87 17.54 -73.70
N GLY A 57 12.95 16.56 -73.67
CA GLY A 57 13.12 15.25 -74.29
C GLY A 57 14.19 14.34 -73.67
N GLY A 58 14.95 14.83 -72.68
CA GLY A 58 16.03 14.08 -72.01
C GLY A 58 15.52 12.96 -71.11
N VAL A 59 16.30 11.89 -70.98
CA VAL A 59 15.97 10.73 -70.15
C VAL A 59 16.30 11.03 -68.67
N VAL A 60 15.32 10.87 -67.79
CA VAL A 60 15.39 11.14 -66.34
C VAL A 60 15.30 9.82 -65.56
N PRO A 61 16.32 9.45 -64.76
CA PRO A 61 16.22 8.29 -63.88
C PRO A 61 15.31 8.61 -62.67
N VAL A 62 14.35 7.73 -62.38
CA VAL A 62 13.43 7.87 -61.25
C VAL A 62 13.94 7.01 -60.07
N PRO A 63 14.15 7.56 -58.87
CA PRO A 63 14.71 6.81 -57.74
C PRO A 63 13.78 5.66 -57.29
N ALA A 64 14.35 4.47 -57.12
CA ALA A 64 13.67 3.32 -56.52
C ALA A 64 13.57 3.53 -55.00
N GLY A 65 12.39 3.25 -54.41
CA GLY A 65 12.23 3.31 -52.95
C GLY A 65 13.13 2.26 -52.27
N LYS A 66 13.78 2.63 -51.16
CA LYS A 66 14.65 1.72 -50.38
C LYS A 66 13.83 0.55 -49.81
N ARG A 67 14.11 -0.67 -50.27
CA ARG A 67 13.72 -1.93 -49.59
C ARG A 67 14.83 -2.25 -48.59
N GLN A 68 14.49 -2.51 -47.32
CA GLN A 68 15.47 -2.85 -46.28
C GLN A 68 16.24 -4.12 -46.67
N ALA A 69 17.57 -4.06 -46.68
CA ALA A 69 18.45 -5.19 -46.91
C ALA A 69 19.14 -5.62 -45.60
N ALA A 70 19.14 -6.94 -45.36
CA ALA A 70 19.88 -7.63 -44.31
C ALA A 70 21.39 -7.67 -44.64
N PRO A 71 22.30 -7.88 -43.65
CA PRO A 71 23.73 -7.68 -43.85
C PRO A 71 24.39 -8.89 -44.49
N ALA A 72 25.35 -8.64 -45.39
CA ALA A 72 26.26 -9.65 -45.93
C ALA A 72 27.71 -9.34 -45.52
N ARG A 73 28.46 -10.43 -45.33
CA ARG A 73 29.80 -10.57 -44.73
C ARG A 73 30.91 -9.86 -45.52
N THR A 74 31.92 -9.43 -44.76
CA THR A 74 33.17 -8.79 -45.18
C THR A 74 34.15 -9.79 -45.82
N SER A 75 34.79 -9.40 -46.92
CA SER A 75 36.11 -9.90 -47.31
C SER A 75 37.10 -8.74 -47.37
N SER A 76 38.25 -8.97 -46.75
CA SER A 76 39.37 -8.06 -46.53
C SER A 76 40.19 -7.77 -47.78
N GLN A 77 40.50 -6.50 -48.02
CA GLN A 77 41.75 -6.06 -48.63
C GLN A 77 42.10 -4.68 -48.03
N GLN A 78 43.29 -4.59 -47.47
CA GLN A 78 43.84 -3.39 -46.82
C GLN A 78 44.41 -2.46 -47.88
N ASP A 79 43.83 -1.26 -47.98
CA ASP A 79 44.45 -0.09 -48.62
C ASP A 79 44.58 1.01 -47.54
N PRO A 80 45.75 1.67 -47.39
CA PRO A 80 46.00 2.60 -46.29
C PRO A 80 45.33 3.98 -46.42
N ASP A 81 44.51 4.24 -47.45
CA ASP A 81 43.85 5.55 -47.67
C ASP A 81 42.30 5.50 -47.63
N LEU A 82 41.71 4.47 -46.99
CA LEU A 82 40.26 4.28 -46.95
C LEU A 82 39.50 5.34 -46.11
N LEU A 83 40.17 6.01 -45.17
CA LEU A 83 39.51 6.94 -44.23
C LEU A 83 39.19 8.31 -44.85
N ASP A 84 39.95 8.76 -45.86
CA ASP A 84 39.66 10.03 -46.56
C ASP A 84 38.61 9.88 -47.67
N ALA A 85 38.44 8.67 -48.22
CA ALA A 85 37.40 8.36 -49.20
C ALA A 85 36.02 8.14 -48.57
N LEU A 86 35.98 7.79 -47.27
CA LEU A 86 34.75 7.74 -46.50
C LEU A 86 34.36 9.16 -46.09
N ARG A 87 33.55 9.83 -46.92
CA ARG A 87 32.85 11.07 -46.53
C ARG A 87 31.86 10.79 -45.39
N ILE A 88 32.37 10.74 -44.16
CA ILE A 88 31.61 10.45 -42.93
C ILE A 88 30.41 11.41 -42.79
N GLY A 89 30.57 12.68 -43.17
CA GLY A 89 29.48 13.67 -43.15
C GLY A 89 28.34 13.46 -44.15
N SER A 90 28.48 12.54 -45.13
CA SER A 90 27.44 12.24 -46.12
C SER A 90 26.59 11.01 -45.80
N VAL A 91 26.94 10.28 -44.74
CA VAL A 91 26.24 9.06 -44.27
C VAL A 91 25.61 9.27 -42.90
N GLU A 92 25.90 10.37 -42.21
CA GLU A 92 25.22 10.76 -40.97
C GLU A 92 23.76 11.14 -41.23
N ASP A 93 22.85 10.33 -40.69
CA ASP A 93 21.41 10.53 -40.77
C ASP A 93 21.02 11.71 -39.85
N GLN A 94 21.10 12.94 -40.37
CA GLN A 94 20.87 14.20 -39.62
C GLN A 94 19.48 14.31 -38.96
N GLN A 95 18.54 13.42 -39.33
CA GLN A 95 17.16 13.44 -38.83
C GLN A 95 16.94 12.56 -37.59
N ARG A 96 17.98 11.95 -37.01
CA ARG A 96 17.84 11.08 -35.84
C ARG A 96 18.75 11.53 -34.72
N ARG A 97 18.16 12.13 -33.67
CA ARG A 97 18.88 12.39 -32.42
C ARG A 97 19.13 11.06 -31.70
N VAL A 98 20.28 10.96 -31.06
CA VAL A 98 20.72 9.76 -30.34
C VAL A 98 21.08 10.18 -28.91
N CYS A 99 20.65 9.43 -27.88
CA CYS A 99 21.03 9.73 -26.48
C CYS A 99 22.56 9.72 -26.38
N PRO A 100 23.21 10.80 -25.92
CA PRO A 100 24.67 10.89 -25.83
C PRO A 100 25.28 9.88 -24.85
N ARG A 101 24.45 9.26 -23.98
CA ARG A 101 24.88 8.30 -22.97
C ARG A 101 24.68 6.83 -23.35
N CYS A 102 23.56 6.48 -23.98
CA CYS A 102 23.17 5.08 -24.23
C CYS A 102 22.95 4.75 -25.71
N ALA A 103 23.26 5.67 -26.60
CA ALA A 103 23.17 5.51 -28.05
C ALA A 103 21.78 5.10 -28.57
N THR A 104 20.71 5.33 -27.80
CA THR A 104 19.34 4.99 -28.21
C THR A 104 18.75 6.12 -29.03
N VAL A 105 18.10 5.79 -30.15
CA VAL A 105 17.43 6.77 -31.02
C VAL A 105 16.23 7.35 -30.29
N VAL A 106 16.10 8.67 -30.32
CA VAL A 106 15.10 9.45 -29.60
C VAL A 106 14.32 10.32 -30.58
N GLY A 107 13.04 10.56 -30.29
CA GLY A 107 12.21 11.45 -31.10
C GLY A 107 12.71 12.89 -31.04
N GLU A 108 12.34 13.71 -32.02
CA GLU A 108 12.74 15.14 -32.06
C GLU A 108 12.12 15.96 -30.92
N ASP A 109 10.97 15.52 -30.39
CA ASP A 109 10.21 16.18 -29.32
C ASP A 109 10.59 15.68 -27.91
N ASP A 110 11.41 14.63 -27.81
CA ASP A 110 11.77 14.03 -26.52
C ASP A 110 12.87 14.85 -25.83
N ILE A 111 12.54 15.53 -24.73
CA ILE A 111 13.53 16.31 -23.94
C ILE A 111 14.45 15.37 -23.14
N GLU A 112 13.93 14.21 -22.72
CA GLU A 112 14.64 13.18 -21.99
C GLU A 112 14.65 11.87 -22.77
N CYS A 113 15.76 11.13 -22.71
CA CYS A 113 15.79 9.83 -23.33
C CYS A 113 14.90 8.81 -22.59
N PRO A 114 14.03 8.06 -23.29
CA PRO A 114 13.14 7.07 -22.69
C PRO A 114 13.88 5.87 -22.08
N LYS A 115 15.16 5.67 -22.42
CA LYS A 115 15.99 4.57 -21.89
C LYS A 115 16.93 5.04 -20.77
N CYS A 116 17.71 6.09 -21.05
CA CYS A 116 18.79 6.55 -20.16
C CYS A 116 18.35 7.70 -19.22
N HIS A 117 17.20 8.33 -19.45
CA HIS A 117 16.69 9.54 -18.78
C HIS A 117 17.72 10.67 -18.67
N VAL A 118 18.68 10.70 -19.61
CA VAL A 118 19.59 11.82 -19.81
C VAL A 118 18.82 12.88 -20.59
N ASN A 119 18.94 14.13 -20.16
CA ASN A 119 18.41 15.25 -20.90
C ASN A 119 19.26 15.43 -22.17
N LEU A 120 18.60 15.43 -23.32
CA LEU A 120 19.28 15.37 -24.62
C LEU A 120 20.04 16.67 -24.97
N GLU A 121 19.63 17.80 -24.39
CA GLU A 121 20.26 19.10 -24.66
C GLU A 121 21.49 19.33 -23.79
N THR A 122 21.42 18.94 -22.52
CA THR A 122 22.52 19.18 -21.55
C THR A 122 23.48 18.00 -21.44
N GLY A 123 23.12 16.81 -21.93
CA GLY A 123 23.88 15.58 -21.74
C GLY A 123 23.97 15.10 -20.29
N LEU A 124 23.38 15.85 -19.35
CA LEU A 124 23.36 15.56 -17.93
C LEU A 124 22.13 14.72 -17.59
N LEU A 125 22.30 13.86 -16.58
CA LEU A 125 21.17 13.19 -15.96
C LEU A 125 20.21 14.22 -15.39
N SER A 126 18.91 14.01 -15.61
CA SER A 126 17.88 14.69 -14.84
C SER A 126 18.21 14.61 -13.35
N ARG A 127 18.07 15.72 -12.61
CA ARG A 127 18.40 15.81 -11.16
C ARG A 127 17.76 14.64 -10.38
N LYS A 128 16.54 14.24 -10.77
CA LYS A 128 15.80 13.09 -10.24
C LYS A 128 16.53 11.76 -10.48
N MET A 129 17.05 11.53 -11.68
CA MET A 129 17.79 10.33 -12.04
C MET A 129 19.19 10.32 -11.40
N LYS A 130 19.82 11.48 -11.26
CA LYS A 130 21.09 11.64 -10.52
C LYS A 130 20.93 11.22 -9.06
N ILE A 131 19.89 11.70 -8.38
CA ILE A 131 19.54 11.29 -7.00
C ILE A 131 19.24 9.78 -6.92
N MET A 132 18.55 9.20 -7.91
CA MET A 132 18.27 7.75 -7.93
C MET A 132 19.53 6.89 -8.14
N LEU A 133 20.47 7.34 -8.97
CA LEU A 133 21.75 6.68 -9.20
C LEU A 133 22.68 6.80 -7.99
N GLU A 134 22.83 8.01 -7.43
CA GLU A 134 23.64 8.29 -6.24
C GLU A 134 23.15 7.55 -4.98
N ARG A 135 21.85 7.24 -4.91
CA ARG A 135 21.23 6.49 -3.80
C ARG A 135 21.06 5.00 -4.07
N GLY A 136 21.67 4.47 -5.13
CA GLY A 136 21.65 3.05 -5.48
C GLY A 136 22.04 2.14 -4.32
N GLY A 137 21.39 0.98 -4.23
CA GLY A 137 21.77 -0.08 -3.30
C GLY A 137 23.02 -0.83 -3.78
N PRO A 138 23.62 -1.66 -2.91
CA PRO A 138 24.67 -2.62 -3.29
C PRO A 138 24.16 -3.60 -4.35
N ASP A 139 25.08 -4.39 -4.92
CA ASP A 139 24.72 -5.40 -5.92
C ASP A 139 23.71 -6.41 -5.34
N PRO A 140 22.55 -6.65 -5.99
CA PRO A 140 21.59 -7.66 -5.57
C PRO A 140 22.16 -9.06 -5.35
N ASP A 141 23.26 -9.42 -6.03
CA ASP A 141 23.85 -10.75 -5.94
C ASP A 141 24.54 -11.02 -4.60
N ASP A 142 25.00 -9.98 -3.90
CA ASP A 142 25.61 -10.09 -2.56
C ASP A 142 24.58 -10.39 -1.46
N TYR A 143 23.28 -10.32 -1.77
CA TYR A 143 22.19 -10.50 -0.80
C TYR A 143 22.22 -11.89 -0.12
N TRP A 144 22.54 -12.95 -0.86
CA TRP A 144 22.36 -14.33 -0.41
C TRP A 144 23.35 -14.77 0.67
N GLY A 145 24.60 -14.35 0.58
CA GLY A 145 25.66 -14.80 1.51
C GLY A 145 25.62 -14.12 2.88
N ASP A 146 25.18 -12.87 2.90
CA ASP A 146 25.37 -11.98 4.06
C ASP A 146 24.10 -11.69 4.87
N LEU A 147 22.92 -12.04 4.36
CA LEU A 147 21.63 -11.67 5.00
C LEU A 147 21.55 -12.05 6.48
N TRP A 148 21.76 -13.33 6.79
CA TRP A 148 21.62 -13.84 8.15
C TRP A 148 22.82 -13.47 9.02
N ARG A 149 24.05 -13.50 8.46
CA ARG A 149 25.29 -13.15 9.18
C ARG A 149 25.26 -11.71 9.67
N ASP A 150 24.76 -10.78 8.85
CA ASP A 150 24.59 -9.38 9.25
C ASP A 150 23.57 -9.24 10.38
N GLY A 151 22.46 -9.98 10.33
CA GLY A 151 21.45 -9.98 11.38
C GLY A 151 22.00 -10.42 12.75
N PHE A 152 22.75 -11.52 12.80
CA PHE A 152 23.38 -11.98 14.05
C PHE A 152 24.53 -11.08 14.51
N ARG A 153 25.34 -10.55 13.59
CA ARG A 153 26.38 -9.56 13.92
C ARG A 153 25.76 -8.32 14.55
N PHE A 154 24.69 -7.81 13.96
CA PHE A 154 23.93 -6.67 14.48
C PHE A 154 23.40 -6.94 15.89
N LEU A 155 22.83 -8.13 16.13
CA LEU A 155 22.36 -8.50 17.48
C LEU A 155 23.51 -8.52 18.50
N LYS A 156 24.70 -9.05 18.11
CA LYS A 156 25.88 -9.09 18.98
C LYS A 156 26.40 -7.69 19.31
N GLU A 157 26.40 -6.78 18.34
CA GLU A 157 26.79 -5.37 18.53
C GLU A 157 25.76 -4.59 19.36
N HIS A 158 24.48 -4.98 19.27
CA HIS A 158 23.35 -4.31 19.92
C HIS A 158 22.59 -5.22 20.89
N LEU A 159 23.30 -6.02 21.70
CA LEU A 159 22.66 -6.96 22.66
C LEU A 159 21.68 -6.27 23.61
N ARG A 160 21.95 -5.02 23.99
CA ARG A 160 21.04 -4.20 24.81
C ARG A 160 19.65 -4.07 24.18
N LEU A 161 19.55 -3.96 22.85
CA LEU A 161 18.27 -3.88 22.15
C LEU A 161 17.50 -5.20 22.22
N GLY A 162 18.20 -6.34 22.11
CA GLY A 162 17.62 -7.66 22.32
C GLY A 162 17.06 -7.84 23.72
N VAL A 163 17.85 -7.47 24.75
CA VAL A 163 17.43 -7.51 26.16
C VAL A 163 16.24 -6.59 26.43
N GLN A 164 16.25 -5.37 25.86
CA GLN A 164 15.12 -4.44 25.99
C GLN A 164 13.85 -4.98 25.34
N THR A 165 13.97 -5.59 24.15
CA THR A 165 12.85 -6.24 23.46
C THR A 165 12.29 -7.37 24.31
N TRP A 166 13.18 -8.22 24.85
CA TRP A 166 12.83 -9.34 25.71
C TRP A 166 12.04 -8.90 26.94
N ILE A 167 12.57 -7.98 27.75
CA ILE A 167 11.90 -7.49 28.96
C ILE A 167 10.54 -6.87 28.62
N SER A 168 10.49 -6.02 27.59
CA SER A 168 9.25 -5.33 27.21
C SER A 168 8.18 -6.31 26.76
N TRP A 169 8.53 -7.28 25.92
CA TRP A 169 7.59 -8.30 25.44
C TRP A 169 7.12 -9.21 26.57
N SER A 170 7.97 -9.57 27.53
CA SER A 170 7.57 -10.39 28.67
C SER A 170 6.58 -9.65 29.57
N ILE A 171 6.77 -8.35 29.79
CA ILE A 171 5.80 -7.52 30.54
C ILE A 171 4.47 -7.48 29.79
N PHE A 172 4.46 -7.11 28.51
CA PHE A 172 3.21 -7.01 27.75
C PHE A 172 2.51 -8.36 27.56
N ALA A 173 3.25 -9.45 27.38
CA ALA A 173 2.68 -10.79 27.29
C ALA A 173 2.02 -11.20 28.60
N THR A 174 2.65 -10.88 29.74
CA THR A 174 2.10 -11.16 31.07
C THR A 174 0.85 -10.33 31.34
N VAL A 175 0.87 -9.03 31.02
CA VAL A 175 -0.32 -8.17 31.13
C VAL A 175 -1.43 -8.64 30.21
N ALA A 176 -1.12 -9.03 28.97
CA ALA A 176 -2.11 -9.55 28.03
C ALA A 176 -2.76 -10.84 28.52
N ALA A 177 -1.96 -11.79 29.01
CA ALA A 177 -2.45 -13.06 29.56
C ALA A 177 -3.30 -12.85 30.82
N GLY A 178 -2.81 -12.04 31.77
CA GLY A 178 -3.55 -11.71 33.00
C GLY A 178 -4.85 -10.98 32.72
N ALA A 179 -4.85 -10.01 31.81
CA ALA A 179 -6.06 -9.28 31.43
C ALA A 179 -7.06 -10.18 30.68
N THR A 180 -6.60 -11.10 29.83
CA THR A 180 -7.47 -12.08 29.15
C THR A 180 -8.13 -13.00 30.17
N TYR A 181 -7.37 -13.49 31.14
CA TYR A 181 -7.90 -14.31 32.24
C TYR A 181 -8.96 -13.54 33.05
N MET A 182 -8.67 -12.29 33.43
CA MET A 182 -9.64 -11.44 34.15
C MET A 182 -10.91 -11.17 33.36
N ALA A 183 -10.81 -11.00 32.03
CA ALA A 183 -11.96 -10.80 31.17
C ALA A 183 -12.92 -12.01 31.16
N GLN A 184 -12.38 -13.23 31.30
CA GLN A 184 -13.19 -14.46 31.37
C GLN A 184 -13.90 -14.64 32.72
N TYR A 185 -13.37 -14.02 33.79
CA TYR A 185 -13.94 -14.11 35.14
C TYR A 185 -15.00 -13.02 35.41
N CYS A 186 -14.98 -11.92 34.67
CA CYS A 186 -15.93 -10.83 34.85
C CYS A 186 -17.30 -11.17 34.24
N GLU A 187 -18.37 -10.94 35.00
CA GLU A 187 -19.75 -11.11 34.51
C GLU A 187 -20.32 -9.82 33.87
N ARG A 188 -19.83 -8.65 34.31
CA ARG A 188 -20.37 -7.35 33.86
C ARG A 188 -19.66 -6.85 32.62
N LEU A 189 -20.45 -6.47 31.60
CA LEU A 189 -19.96 -5.99 30.30
C LEU A 189 -18.90 -4.87 30.39
N PRO A 190 -19.03 -3.82 31.24
CA PRO A 190 -18.01 -2.78 31.32
C PRO A 190 -16.64 -3.29 31.79
N LEU A 191 -16.63 -4.25 32.72
CA LEU A 191 -15.39 -4.85 33.22
C LEU A 191 -14.78 -5.79 32.18
N ILE A 192 -15.60 -6.59 31.49
CA ILE A 192 -15.15 -7.44 30.37
C ILE A 192 -14.53 -6.57 29.28
N ALA A 193 -15.18 -5.46 28.91
CA ALA A 193 -14.68 -4.53 27.90
C ALA A 193 -13.35 -3.88 28.31
N PHE A 194 -13.22 -3.48 29.59
CA PHE A 194 -11.97 -2.92 30.11
C PHE A 194 -10.80 -3.92 30.03
N TRP A 195 -11.00 -5.13 30.57
CA TRP A 195 -9.94 -6.14 30.59
C TRP A 195 -9.59 -6.67 29.20
N SER A 196 -10.59 -6.90 28.34
CA SER A 196 -10.35 -7.28 26.94
C SER A 196 -9.64 -6.17 26.16
N GLY A 197 -9.99 -4.91 26.38
CA GLY A 197 -9.30 -3.76 25.79
C GLY A 197 -7.83 -3.68 26.22
N LEU A 198 -7.56 -3.87 27.51
CA LEU A 198 -6.19 -3.89 28.04
C LEU A 198 -5.37 -5.06 27.48
N ALA A 199 -5.97 -6.24 27.38
CA ALA A 199 -5.36 -7.42 26.78
C ALA A 199 -5.01 -7.17 25.31
N PHE A 200 -5.96 -6.61 24.56
CA PHE A 200 -5.80 -6.27 23.15
C PHE A 200 -4.68 -5.25 22.95
N ILE A 201 -4.68 -4.12 23.66
CA ILE A 201 -3.64 -3.09 23.51
C ILE A 201 -2.26 -3.66 23.85
N SER A 202 -2.16 -4.49 24.90
CA SER A 202 -0.89 -5.13 25.28
C SER A 202 -0.37 -6.08 24.20
N TRP A 203 -1.25 -6.93 23.64
CA TRP A 203 -0.90 -7.82 22.53
C TRP A 203 -0.48 -7.05 21.27
N VAL A 204 -1.25 -6.02 20.91
CA VAL A 204 -0.96 -5.18 19.75
C VAL A 204 0.35 -4.41 19.92
N THR A 205 0.73 -4.03 21.14
CA THR A 205 2.01 -3.38 21.43
C THR A 205 3.21 -4.28 21.08
N ILE A 206 3.11 -5.59 21.30
CA ILE A 206 4.16 -6.57 20.93
C ILE A 206 4.36 -6.58 19.41
N ILE A 207 3.27 -6.69 18.65
CA ILE A 207 3.28 -6.64 17.18
C ILE A 207 3.85 -5.31 16.70
N GLY A 208 3.40 -4.22 17.31
CA GLY A 208 3.83 -2.87 16.96
C GLY A 208 5.30 -2.61 17.24
N TRP A 209 5.87 -3.21 18.28
CA TRP A 209 7.31 -3.16 18.53
C TRP A 209 8.11 -3.83 17.41
N TYR A 210 7.72 -5.05 17.00
CA TYR A 210 8.36 -5.73 15.86
C TYR A 210 8.32 -4.88 14.59
N TRP A 211 7.16 -4.29 14.32
CA TRP A 211 6.93 -3.43 13.16
C TRP A 211 7.77 -2.15 13.23
N TYR A 212 7.81 -1.52 14.40
CA TYR A 212 8.60 -0.32 14.67
C TYR A 212 10.10 -0.56 14.47
N LEU A 213 10.63 -1.65 15.04
CA LEU A 213 12.03 -2.05 14.84
C LEU A 213 12.36 -2.20 13.36
N THR A 214 11.51 -2.91 12.61
CA THR A 214 11.75 -3.13 11.18
C THR A 214 11.74 -1.80 10.41
N ILE A 215 10.78 -0.91 10.68
CA ILE A 215 10.69 0.41 10.03
C ILE A 215 11.90 1.28 10.34
N GLU A 216 12.29 1.41 11.61
CA GLU A 216 13.40 2.28 12.01
C GLU A 216 14.75 1.76 11.51
N LEU A 217 14.99 0.44 11.55
CA LEU A 217 16.19 -0.15 10.98
C LEU A 217 16.23 0.03 9.46
N THR A 218 15.08 -0.09 8.80
CA THR A 218 14.96 0.17 7.36
C THR A 218 15.28 1.63 7.06
N ARG A 219 14.69 2.59 7.78
CA ARG A 219 14.97 4.02 7.63
C ARG A 219 16.45 4.34 7.83
N ALA A 220 17.07 3.81 8.88
CA ALA A 220 18.48 4.01 9.18
C ALA A 220 19.38 3.51 8.04
N LEU A 221 19.15 2.28 7.55
CA LEU A 221 19.91 1.72 6.42
C LEU A 221 19.66 2.47 5.11
N LEU A 222 18.44 2.92 4.89
CA LEU A 222 18.07 3.64 3.69
C LEU A 222 18.67 5.06 3.67
N ARG A 223 18.72 5.74 4.80
CA ARG A 223 19.28 7.09 4.91
C ARG A 223 20.80 7.11 5.14
N LYS A 224 21.42 5.93 5.30
CA LYS A 224 22.83 5.77 5.71
C LYS A 224 23.12 6.50 7.03
N GLU A 225 22.13 6.58 7.90
CA GLU A 225 22.23 7.20 9.23
C GLU A 225 22.74 6.16 10.24
N LYS A 226 23.37 6.64 11.32
CA LYS A 226 23.68 5.76 12.47
C LYS A 226 22.38 5.20 13.02
N THR A 227 22.43 3.98 13.55
CA THR A 227 21.27 3.31 14.13
C THR A 227 20.67 4.21 15.22
N PRO A 228 19.39 4.62 15.09
CA PRO A 228 18.80 5.55 16.03
C PRO A 228 18.76 4.90 17.42
N ARG A 229 18.84 5.71 18.48
CA ARG A 229 18.56 5.24 19.83
C ARG A 229 17.08 4.90 19.89
N ILE A 230 16.76 3.60 19.84
CA ILE A 230 15.39 3.09 19.83
C ILE A 230 14.79 3.26 21.23
N GLN A 231 14.10 4.37 21.45
CA GLN A 231 13.33 4.60 22.67
C GLN A 231 11.99 3.86 22.57
N LEU A 232 11.63 3.13 23.62
CA LEU A 232 10.36 2.42 23.72
C LEU A 232 9.26 3.41 24.09
N GLY A 233 8.51 3.86 23.09
CA GLY A 233 7.26 4.59 23.30
C GLY A 233 6.08 3.63 23.24
N PHE A 234 5.46 3.33 24.39
CA PHE A 234 4.29 2.42 24.46
C PHE A 234 3.20 2.82 23.45
N VAL A 235 2.81 4.09 23.44
CA VAL A 235 1.76 4.62 22.55
C VAL A 235 2.14 4.49 21.08
N SER A 236 3.40 4.78 20.73
CA SER A 236 3.90 4.66 19.36
C SER A 236 3.89 3.20 18.88
N CYS A 237 4.30 2.28 19.75
CA CYS A 237 4.24 0.84 19.47
C CYS A 237 2.80 0.37 19.35
N ALA A 238 1.90 0.73 20.27
CA ALA A 238 0.48 0.37 20.18
C ALA A 238 -0.14 0.88 18.86
N ALA A 239 0.11 2.14 18.48
CA ALA A 239 -0.40 2.72 17.24
C ALA A 239 0.14 1.99 15.99
N LEU A 240 1.43 1.67 15.95
CA LEU A 240 2.04 0.88 14.87
C LEU A 240 1.57 -0.58 14.87
N GLY A 241 1.22 -1.12 16.03
CA GLY A 241 0.63 -2.45 16.15
C GLY A 241 -0.78 -2.48 15.57
N ILE A 242 -1.62 -1.49 15.90
CA ILE A 242 -2.97 -1.37 15.34
C ILE A 242 -2.86 -1.30 13.82
N ARG A 243 -1.89 -0.54 13.32
CA ARG A 243 -1.56 -0.47 11.90
C ARG A 243 -1.16 -1.84 11.33
N GLY A 244 -0.32 -2.61 12.03
CA GLY A 244 0.09 -3.96 11.63
C GLY A 244 -1.07 -4.96 11.57
N VAL A 245 -2.04 -4.85 12.48
CA VAL A 245 -3.26 -5.69 12.49
C VAL A 245 -4.27 -5.24 11.43
N ALA A 246 -4.42 -3.93 11.23
CA ALA A 246 -5.32 -3.37 10.22
C ALA A 246 -4.83 -3.61 8.79
N TRP A 247 -3.51 -3.82 8.60
CA TRP A 247 -2.91 -3.94 7.30
C TRP A 247 -3.35 -5.17 6.48
N PRO A 248 -3.33 -6.41 7.02
CA PRO A 248 -3.92 -7.56 6.35
C PRO A 248 -5.41 -7.35 6.08
N VAL A 249 -6.16 -6.80 7.05
CA VAL A 249 -7.60 -6.51 6.86
C VAL A 249 -7.83 -5.57 5.67
N ALA A 250 -7.02 -4.52 5.52
CA ALA A 250 -7.09 -3.61 4.39
C ALA A 250 -6.75 -4.29 3.05
N HIS A 251 -5.89 -5.32 3.04
CA HIS A 251 -5.62 -6.12 1.84
C HIS A 251 -6.82 -6.95 1.40
N TYR A 252 -7.63 -7.42 2.36
CA TYR A 252 -8.85 -8.19 2.09
C TYR A 252 -10.09 -7.33 1.89
N ALA A 253 -10.06 -6.06 2.30
CA ALA A 253 -11.20 -5.17 2.18
C ALA A 253 -11.83 -5.13 0.76
N PRO A 254 -11.08 -5.17 -0.36
CA PRO A 254 -11.69 -5.22 -1.69
C PRO A 254 -12.57 -6.46 -1.93
N LEU A 255 -12.27 -7.58 -1.25
CA LEU A 255 -13.04 -8.81 -1.33
C LEU A 255 -14.14 -8.86 -0.26
N VAL A 256 -13.82 -8.47 0.98
CA VAL A 256 -14.72 -8.60 2.14
C VAL A 256 -15.82 -7.54 2.13
N CYS A 257 -15.52 -6.29 1.80
CA CYS A 257 -16.51 -5.20 1.86
C CYS A 257 -17.72 -5.44 0.94
N PRO A 258 -17.57 -5.86 -0.34
CA PRO A 258 -18.71 -6.20 -1.18
C PRO A 258 -19.56 -7.35 -0.62
N LEU A 259 -18.92 -8.36 -0.02
CA LEU A 259 -19.61 -9.51 0.58
C LEU A 259 -20.40 -9.12 1.83
N VAL A 260 -19.81 -8.29 2.69
CA VAL A 260 -20.50 -7.73 3.87
C VAL A 260 -21.67 -6.86 3.42
N LEU A 261 -21.48 -5.99 2.43
CA LEU A 261 -22.56 -5.17 1.87
C LEU A 261 -23.68 -6.04 1.30
N LEU A 262 -23.34 -7.07 0.53
CA LEU A 262 -24.32 -8.03 -0.01
C LEU A 262 -25.08 -8.74 1.12
N LYS A 263 -24.42 -9.11 2.22
CA LYS A 263 -25.05 -9.76 3.38
C LYS A 263 -25.98 -8.80 4.11
N VAL A 264 -25.56 -7.56 4.32
CA VAL A 264 -26.41 -6.55 4.97
C VAL A 264 -27.62 -6.25 4.10
N LEU A 265 -27.45 -6.09 2.79
CA LEU A 265 -28.56 -5.89 1.87
C LEU A 265 -29.50 -7.09 1.83
N SER A 266 -29.00 -8.32 1.88
CA SER A 266 -29.86 -9.51 1.92
C SER A 266 -30.66 -9.65 3.21
N LEU A 267 -30.19 -9.08 4.32
CA LEU A 267 -30.95 -9.04 5.58
C LEU A 267 -32.12 -8.03 5.55
N HIS A 268 -32.08 -7.02 4.67
CA HIS A 268 -33.07 -5.94 4.63
C HIS A 268 -33.95 -5.96 3.37
N PHE A 269 -33.51 -6.63 2.31
CA PHE A 269 -34.21 -6.69 1.02
C PHE A 269 -34.36 -8.13 0.55
N GLU A 270 -35.59 -8.64 0.57
CA GLU A 270 -35.92 -10.02 0.22
C GLU A 270 -35.51 -10.38 -1.23
N ALA A 271 -35.65 -9.43 -2.16
CA ALA A 271 -35.20 -9.58 -3.54
C ALA A 271 -33.66 -9.79 -3.66
N VAL A 272 -32.88 -9.22 -2.73
CA VAL A 272 -31.42 -9.42 -2.68
C VAL A 272 -31.08 -10.75 -2.02
N ALA A 273 -31.89 -11.21 -1.07
CA ALA A 273 -31.67 -12.48 -0.37
C ALA A 273 -31.66 -13.69 -1.31
N GLY A 274 -32.61 -13.76 -2.26
CA GLY A 274 -32.66 -14.83 -3.25
C GLY A 274 -31.41 -14.91 -4.14
N PHE A 275 -30.79 -13.78 -4.46
CA PHE A 275 -29.55 -13.72 -5.23
C PHE A 275 -28.31 -13.99 -4.37
N ALA A 276 -28.30 -13.53 -3.13
CA ALA A 276 -27.14 -13.59 -2.25
C ALA A 276 -26.92 -14.97 -1.62
N GLN A 277 -27.99 -15.73 -1.37
CA GLN A 277 -27.91 -17.01 -0.67
C GLN A 277 -26.99 -18.04 -1.37
N PRO A 278 -27.10 -18.28 -2.69
CA PRO A 278 -26.18 -19.17 -3.40
C PRO A 278 -24.70 -18.73 -3.32
N VAL A 279 -24.45 -17.41 -3.26
CA VAL A 279 -23.10 -16.88 -3.09
C VAL A 279 -22.55 -17.23 -1.71
N PHE A 280 -23.35 -17.08 -0.65
CA PHE A 280 -22.94 -17.44 0.71
C PHE A 280 -22.78 -18.95 0.91
N ASP A 281 -23.65 -19.76 0.31
CA ASP A 281 -23.54 -21.23 0.37
C ASP A 281 -22.25 -21.70 -0.33
N LEU A 282 -21.89 -21.07 -1.46
CA LEU A 282 -20.61 -21.32 -2.13
C LEU A 282 -19.42 -20.90 -1.24
N LEU A 283 -19.50 -19.74 -0.59
CA LEU A 283 -18.45 -19.24 0.30
C LEU A 283 -18.24 -20.13 1.54
N ASP A 284 -19.30 -20.79 2.03
CA ASP A 284 -19.22 -21.70 3.18
C ASP A 284 -18.72 -23.12 2.81
N SER A 285 -18.59 -23.41 1.51
CA SER A 285 -17.97 -24.65 1.07
C SER A 285 -16.54 -24.79 1.63
N GLN A 286 -16.17 -26.01 2.03
CA GLN A 286 -14.85 -26.28 2.60
C GLN A 286 -13.70 -25.85 1.67
N GLY A 287 -13.87 -26.01 0.35
CA GLY A 287 -12.90 -25.59 -0.65
C GLY A 287 -12.66 -24.08 -0.63
N VAL A 288 -13.71 -23.28 -0.51
CA VAL A 288 -13.58 -21.82 -0.43
C VAL A 288 -13.01 -21.38 0.90
N ARG A 289 -13.33 -22.04 2.02
CA ARG A 289 -12.70 -21.77 3.32
C ARG A 289 -11.20 -22.03 3.31
N LEU A 290 -10.74 -23.11 2.69
CA LEU A 290 -9.31 -23.40 2.52
C LEU A 290 -8.62 -22.38 1.59
N ALA A 291 -9.25 -22.03 0.48
CA ALA A 291 -8.73 -21.01 -0.43
C ALA A 291 -8.66 -19.62 0.24
N ALA A 292 -9.68 -19.26 1.01
CA ALA A 292 -9.71 -18.04 1.81
C ALA A 292 -8.61 -18.06 2.89
N GLY A 293 -8.42 -19.19 3.57
CA GLY A 293 -7.31 -19.38 4.52
C GLY A 293 -5.93 -19.24 3.88
N GLY A 294 -5.72 -19.81 2.69
CA GLY A 294 -4.48 -19.60 1.93
C GLY A 294 -4.30 -18.14 1.49
N MET A 295 -5.40 -17.49 1.09
CA MET A 295 -5.41 -16.07 0.76
C MET A 295 -5.11 -15.20 1.99
N LEU A 296 -5.50 -15.63 3.20
CA LEU A 296 -5.13 -15.02 4.49
C LEU A 296 -3.62 -14.95 4.75
N LEU A 297 -2.83 -15.83 4.11
CA LEU A 297 -1.36 -15.86 4.25
C LEU A 297 -0.64 -14.89 3.30
N LEU A 298 -1.29 -14.39 2.25
CA LEU A 298 -0.63 -13.63 1.18
C LEU A 298 -0.03 -12.28 1.62
N PRO A 299 -0.71 -11.43 2.41
CA PRO A 299 -0.14 -10.25 3.02
C PRO A 299 1.05 -10.62 3.91
N TYR A 300 0.93 -11.65 4.75
CA TYR A 300 2.06 -12.08 5.57
C TYR A 300 3.26 -12.48 4.70
N LEU A 301 3.06 -13.22 3.61
CA LEU A 301 4.14 -13.52 2.66
C LEU A 301 4.84 -12.24 2.15
N SER A 302 4.07 -11.20 1.87
CA SER A 302 4.59 -9.89 1.42
C SER A 302 5.24 -9.03 2.52
N TYR A 303 5.32 -9.49 3.78
CA TYR A 303 5.84 -8.72 4.92
C TYR A 303 7.13 -7.94 4.65
N PRO A 304 8.25 -8.52 4.16
CA PRO A 304 9.49 -7.76 3.97
C PRO A 304 9.35 -6.63 2.92
N VAL A 305 8.50 -6.83 1.91
CA VAL A 305 8.16 -5.81 0.91
C VAL A 305 7.29 -4.71 1.54
N ALA A 306 6.25 -5.10 2.27
CA ALA A 306 5.33 -4.18 2.91
C ALA A 306 6.03 -3.30 3.96
N ALA A 307 6.86 -3.91 4.82
CA ALA A 307 7.64 -3.19 5.82
C ALA A 307 8.57 -2.14 5.18
N THR A 308 9.15 -2.47 4.02
CA THR A 308 9.95 -1.53 3.22
C THR A 308 9.12 -0.32 2.79
N HIS A 309 7.93 -0.52 2.23
CA HIS A 309 7.07 0.58 1.81
C HIS A 309 6.48 1.37 2.98
N MET A 310 6.25 0.75 4.13
CA MET A 310 5.81 1.45 5.34
C MET A 310 6.91 2.30 5.98
N ALA A 311 8.18 2.02 5.67
CA ALA A 311 9.30 2.84 6.12
C ALA A 311 9.43 4.16 5.33
N MET A 312 8.78 4.27 4.16
CA MET A 312 8.80 5.45 3.31
C MET A 312 7.93 6.58 3.87
N PRO A 313 8.17 7.85 3.46
CA PRO A 313 7.29 8.97 3.83
C PRO A 313 5.85 8.72 3.39
N TYR A 314 5.67 8.25 2.16
CA TYR A 314 4.37 7.89 1.60
C TYR A 314 4.15 6.39 1.68
N THR A 315 3.31 6.00 2.63
CA THR A 315 3.11 4.58 2.92
C THR A 315 1.97 3.93 2.15
N TYR A 316 1.19 4.70 1.36
CA TYR A 316 -0.04 4.21 0.70
C TYR A 316 0.20 2.96 -0.16
N LYS A 317 1.35 2.87 -0.84
CA LYS A 317 1.73 1.70 -1.64
C LYS A 317 1.70 0.40 -0.85
N ALA A 318 2.13 0.44 0.41
CA ALA A 318 2.15 -0.72 1.29
C ALA A 318 0.74 -1.30 1.48
N TRP A 319 -0.30 -0.48 1.37
CA TRP A 319 -1.69 -0.87 1.60
C TRP A 319 -2.42 -1.35 0.35
N LEU A 320 -1.75 -1.33 -0.82
CA LEU A 320 -2.36 -1.74 -2.08
C LEU A 320 -2.09 -3.23 -2.37
N PRO A 321 -3.09 -4.11 -2.28
CA PRO A 321 -2.87 -5.56 -2.37
C PRO A 321 -2.26 -5.97 -3.71
N PHE A 322 -2.76 -5.41 -4.81
CA PHE A 322 -2.21 -5.71 -6.15
C PHE A 322 -0.77 -5.22 -6.33
N HIS A 323 -0.42 -4.07 -5.74
CA HIS A 323 0.94 -3.54 -5.82
C HIS A 323 1.91 -4.36 -4.99
N MET A 324 1.52 -4.73 -3.76
CA MET A 324 2.31 -5.61 -2.91
C MET A 324 2.49 -6.98 -3.56
N ALA A 325 1.42 -7.60 -4.06
CA ALA A 325 1.50 -8.88 -4.77
C ALA A 325 2.45 -8.82 -5.98
N LYS A 326 2.37 -7.78 -6.81
CA LYS A 326 3.26 -7.60 -7.96
C LYS A 326 4.73 -7.51 -7.55
N LEU A 327 5.05 -6.71 -6.52
CA LEU A 327 6.42 -6.53 -6.05
C LEU A 327 6.95 -7.78 -5.35
N THR A 328 6.11 -8.46 -4.57
CA THR A 328 6.43 -9.75 -3.95
C THR A 328 6.69 -10.83 -4.99
N ILE A 329 5.88 -10.93 -6.05
CA ILE A 329 6.11 -11.89 -7.15
C ILE A 329 7.41 -11.57 -7.88
N LYS A 330 7.69 -10.30 -8.18
CA LYS A 330 8.93 -9.86 -8.84
C LYS A 330 10.19 -10.28 -8.06
N ARG A 331 10.10 -10.36 -6.74
CA ARG A 331 11.22 -10.73 -5.83
C ARG A 331 10.91 -11.96 -4.98
N LEU A 332 10.12 -12.88 -5.53
CA LEU A 332 9.64 -14.05 -4.79
C LEU A 332 10.79 -14.92 -4.24
N PRO A 333 11.87 -15.23 -4.99
CA PRO A 333 12.98 -16.01 -4.46
C PRO A 333 13.62 -15.38 -3.21
N GLN A 334 13.79 -14.06 -3.21
CA GLN A 334 14.41 -13.33 -2.11
C GLN A 334 13.49 -13.23 -0.88
N VAL A 335 12.18 -13.09 -1.11
CA VAL A 335 11.16 -13.12 -0.06
C VAL A 335 11.06 -14.52 0.56
N LEU A 336 11.05 -15.58 -0.24
CA LEU A 336 11.03 -16.96 0.24
C LEU A 336 12.31 -17.30 1.01
N TYR A 337 13.48 -16.81 0.56
CA TYR A 337 14.73 -16.98 1.28
C TYR A 337 14.73 -16.28 2.64
N TRP A 338 14.13 -15.09 2.73
CA TRP A 338 13.93 -14.41 4.00
C TRP A 338 13.02 -15.24 4.93
N TRP A 339 11.89 -15.76 4.42
CA TRP A 339 10.97 -16.61 5.18
C TRP A 339 11.58 -17.94 5.61
N LEU A 340 12.42 -18.55 4.78
CA LEU A 340 13.18 -19.75 5.13
C LEU A 340 14.02 -19.50 6.38
N TRP A 341 14.76 -18.39 6.41
CA TRP A 341 15.53 -18.03 7.59
C TRP A 341 14.67 -17.64 8.79
N VAL A 342 13.55 -16.96 8.58
CA VAL A 342 12.59 -16.68 9.67
C VAL A 342 12.13 -17.99 10.31
N LEU A 343 11.78 -18.99 9.50
CA LEU A 343 11.38 -20.32 9.95
C LEU A 343 12.52 -21.02 10.70
N ILE A 344 13.74 -21.03 10.15
CA ILE A 344 14.92 -21.67 10.79
C ILE A 344 15.23 -21.03 12.15
N ILE A 345 15.25 -19.69 12.22
CA ILE A 345 15.59 -18.97 13.45
C ILE A 345 14.49 -19.16 14.51
N HIS A 346 13.22 -19.26 14.10
CA HIS A 346 12.09 -19.49 15.01
C HIS A 346 11.76 -20.98 15.23
N LEU A 347 12.52 -21.91 14.64
CA LEU A 347 12.29 -23.35 14.82
C LEU A 347 12.30 -23.78 16.30
N PRO A 348 13.22 -23.29 17.16
CA PRO A 348 13.18 -23.61 18.59
C PRO A 348 11.87 -23.17 19.26
N LEU A 349 11.34 -21.99 18.91
CA LEU A 349 10.06 -21.52 19.41
C LEU A 349 8.91 -22.43 18.96
N ILE A 350 8.89 -22.79 17.67
CA ILE A 350 7.85 -23.68 17.13
C ILE A 350 7.90 -25.03 17.86
N LEU A 351 9.09 -25.59 18.08
CA LEU A 351 9.27 -26.82 18.83
C LEU A 351 8.80 -26.66 20.28
N CYS A 352 9.18 -25.57 20.97
CA CYS A 352 8.70 -25.27 22.32
C CYS A 352 7.16 -25.17 22.37
N ALA A 353 6.53 -24.50 21.41
CA ALA A 353 5.08 -24.37 21.35
C ALA A 353 4.40 -25.73 21.14
N VAL A 354 4.92 -26.58 20.25
CA VAL A 354 4.43 -27.95 20.05
C VAL A 354 4.58 -28.76 21.33
N LEU A 355 5.73 -28.69 22.01
CA LEU A 355 5.94 -29.39 23.29
C LEU A 355 4.96 -28.90 24.37
N VAL A 356 4.69 -27.60 24.47
CA VAL A 356 3.70 -27.05 25.42
C VAL A 356 2.29 -27.56 25.14
N VAL A 357 1.92 -27.72 23.86
CA VAL A 357 0.61 -28.28 23.48
C VAL A 357 0.54 -29.78 23.78
N VAL A 358 1.57 -30.54 23.43
CA VAL A 358 1.63 -32.00 23.66
C VAL A 358 1.65 -32.33 25.15
N PHE A 359 2.40 -31.56 25.94
CA PHE A 359 2.55 -31.76 27.39
C PHE A 359 1.71 -30.76 28.20
N ARG A 360 0.56 -30.32 27.65
CA ARG A 360 -0.29 -29.29 28.26
C ARG A 360 -0.60 -29.56 29.73
N ASP A 361 -1.00 -30.79 30.05
CA ASP A 361 -1.38 -31.15 31.42
C ASP A 361 -0.18 -31.10 32.36
N SER A 362 0.97 -31.65 31.95
CA SER A 362 2.21 -31.56 32.73
C SER A 362 2.70 -30.12 32.93
N VAL A 363 2.51 -29.25 31.94
CA VAL A 363 2.85 -27.82 32.03
C VAL A 363 1.93 -27.11 33.02
N ILE A 364 0.62 -27.38 32.97
CA ILE A 364 -0.36 -26.83 33.91
C ILE A 364 -0.07 -27.32 35.33
N ASP A 365 0.18 -28.62 35.52
CA ASP A 365 0.51 -29.19 36.82
C ASP A 365 1.80 -28.60 37.40
N GLY A 366 2.84 -28.45 36.57
CA GLY A 366 4.09 -27.80 36.96
C GLY A 366 3.88 -26.35 37.38
N PHE A 367 3.06 -25.59 36.64
CA PHE A 367 2.69 -24.22 36.98
C PHE A 367 1.94 -24.16 38.33
N LEU A 368 0.92 -25.00 38.52
CA LEU A 368 0.15 -25.03 39.77
C LEU A 368 1.02 -25.40 40.98
N ARG A 369 1.94 -26.37 40.83
CA ARG A 369 2.90 -26.74 41.87
C ARG A 369 3.86 -25.61 42.21
N ALA A 370 4.32 -24.86 41.21
CA ALA A 370 5.17 -23.69 41.44
C ALA A 370 4.42 -22.59 42.22
N VAL A 371 3.16 -22.31 41.86
CA VAL A 371 2.31 -21.35 42.58
C VAL A 371 2.04 -21.81 44.02
N ALA A 372 1.69 -23.08 44.22
CA ALA A 372 1.47 -23.65 45.55
C ALA A 372 2.74 -23.58 46.41
N GLY A 373 3.88 -24.04 45.90
CA GLY A 373 5.16 -24.02 46.62
C GLY A 373 5.60 -22.61 47.02
N MET A 374 5.45 -21.63 46.12
CA MET A 374 5.74 -20.24 46.41
C MET A 374 4.81 -19.65 47.47
N THR A 375 3.52 -19.94 47.39
CA THR A 375 2.53 -19.47 48.37
C THR A 375 2.76 -20.08 49.74
N ASN A 376 3.06 -21.38 49.80
CA ASN A 376 3.36 -22.08 51.04
C ASN A 376 4.65 -21.54 51.68
N THR A 377 5.65 -21.18 50.89
CA THR A 377 6.91 -20.61 51.38
C THR A 377 6.72 -19.17 51.91
N VAL A 378 5.92 -18.36 51.23
CA VAL A 378 5.70 -16.95 51.60
C VAL A 378 4.73 -16.81 52.79
N TRP A 379 3.70 -17.66 52.88
CA TRP A 379 2.61 -17.52 53.86
C TRP A 379 2.57 -18.63 54.92
N GLY A 380 3.33 -19.71 54.78
CA GLY A 380 3.28 -20.86 55.70
C GLY A 380 1.98 -21.65 55.64
N THR A 381 1.20 -21.51 54.56
CA THR A 381 -0.01 -22.32 54.32
C THR A 381 0.32 -23.68 53.74
N GLU A 382 -0.53 -24.68 53.94
CA GLU A 382 -0.44 -25.99 53.26
C GLU A 382 -1.40 -26.05 52.07
N ILE A 383 -1.16 -25.24 51.04
CA ILE A 383 -1.89 -25.37 49.78
C ILE A 383 -1.35 -26.58 49.04
N THR A 384 -2.24 -27.50 48.68
CA THR A 384 -1.91 -28.69 47.92
C THR A 384 -2.46 -28.59 46.50
N VAL A 385 -1.91 -29.38 45.58
CA VAL A 385 -2.43 -29.49 44.21
C VAL A 385 -3.10 -30.85 44.10
N SER A 386 -4.43 -30.85 43.86
CA SER A 386 -5.23 -32.05 43.67
C SER A 386 -5.81 -32.03 42.26
N GLY A 387 -5.26 -32.84 41.37
CA GLY A 387 -5.50 -32.72 39.93
C GLY A 387 -5.07 -31.34 39.39
N GLN A 388 -5.83 -30.78 38.45
CA GLN A 388 -5.59 -29.45 37.87
C GLN A 388 -6.20 -28.31 38.70
N GLN A 389 -6.33 -28.48 40.02
CA GLN A 389 -6.89 -27.48 40.91
C GLN A 389 -6.03 -27.31 42.17
N LEU A 390 -5.97 -26.07 42.66
CA LEU A 390 -5.38 -25.73 43.95
C LEU A 390 -6.40 -26.04 45.06
N SER A 391 -6.08 -26.97 45.95
CA SER A 391 -6.86 -27.25 47.15
C SER A 391 -6.42 -26.32 48.28
N ILE A 392 -7.27 -25.32 48.57
CA ILE A 392 -7.06 -24.33 49.62
C ILE A 392 -7.80 -24.79 50.89
N PRO A 393 -7.09 -24.97 52.03
CA PRO A 393 -7.69 -25.28 53.32
C PRO A 393 -8.79 -24.30 53.72
N GLU A 394 -9.89 -24.77 54.31
CA GLU A 394 -11.04 -23.91 54.65
C GLU A 394 -10.68 -22.76 55.59
N ASN A 395 -9.80 -23.01 56.55
CA ASN A 395 -9.27 -22.00 57.48
C ASN A 395 -8.38 -20.94 56.81
N ALA A 396 -7.86 -21.22 55.61
CA ALA A 396 -7.04 -20.31 54.82
C ALA A 396 -7.85 -19.56 53.74
N ARG A 397 -9.16 -19.83 53.59
CA ARG A 397 -10.03 -19.13 52.63
C ARG A 397 -10.33 -17.73 53.13
N GLY A 398 -9.50 -16.77 52.72
CA GLY A 398 -9.68 -15.35 52.99
C GLY A 398 -9.22 -14.50 51.82
N VAL A 399 -9.71 -13.26 51.76
CA VAL A 399 -9.37 -12.28 50.71
C VAL A 399 -7.86 -12.11 50.55
N MET A 400 -7.13 -12.06 51.67
CA MET A 400 -5.66 -11.94 51.68
C MET A 400 -4.97 -13.14 51.03
N THR A 401 -5.40 -14.36 51.34
CA THR A 401 -4.85 -15.58 50.73
C THR A 401 -5.11 -15.60 49.23
N SER A 402 -6.31 -15.22 48.78
CA SER A 402 -6.64 -15.11 47.36
C SER A 402 -5.77 -14.07 46.64
N LEU A 403 -5.51 -12.92 47.25
CA LEU A 403 -4.63 -11.89 46.70
C LEU A 403 -3.19 -12.39 46.55
N VAL A 404 -2.70 -13.17 47.52
CA VAL A 404 -1.33 -13.72 47.48
C VAL A 404 -1.20 -14.81 46.43
N ILE A 405 -2.18 -15.71 46.33
CA ILE A 405 -2.22 -16.72 45.26
C ILE A 405 -2.23 -16.01 43.90
N ALA A 406 -3.02 -14.95 43.72
CA ALA A 406 -3.06 -14.18 42.49
C ALA A 406 -1.71 -13.50 42.18
N ALA A 407 -1.08 -12.87 43.18
CA ALA A 407 0.23 -12.23 43.03
C ALA A 407 1.32 -13.25 42.65
N ASN A 408 1.37 -14.39 43.33
CA ASN A 408 2.31 -15.47 43.01
C ASN A 408 2.04 -16.09 41.64
N SER A 409 0.78 -16.25 41.25
CA SER A 409 0.40 -16.73 39.91
C SER A 409 0.91 -15.78 38.82
N LEU A 410 0.75 -14.47 39.03
CA LEU A 410 1.25 -13.45 38.09
C LEU A 410 2.77 -13.45 38.01
N LEU A 411 3.46 -13.65 39.14
CA LEU A 411 4.92 -13.72 39.19
C LEU A 411 5.44 -14.99 38.50
N VAL A 412 4.87 -16.16 38.78
CA VAL A 412 5.22 -17.41 38.10
C VAL A 412 4.96 -17.29 36.60
N MET A 413 3.84 -16.68 36.19
CA MET A 413 3.53 -16.43 34.79
C MET A 413 4.55 -15.47 34.14
N LEU A 414 4.96 -14.41 34.84
CA LEU A 414 6.00 -13.49 34.37
C LEU A 414 7.33 -14.23 34.16
N PHE A 415 7.75 -15.08 35.10
CA PHE A 415 8.97 -15.87 34.98
C PHE A 415 8.89 -16.88 33.83
N ALA A 416 7.78 -17.60 33.69
CA ALA A 416 7.56 -18.51 32.56
C ALA A 416 7.62 -17.76 31.23
N ASN A 417 6.94 -16.61 31.14
CA ASN A 417 6.96 -15.76 29.96
C ASN A 417 8.35 -15.19 29.66
N LEU A 418 9.19 -14.91 30.66
CA LEU A 418 10.57 -14.47 30.42
C LEU A 418 11.33 -15.50 29.59
N PHE A 419 11.28 -16.79 29.94
CA PHE A 419 12.00 -17.82 29.16
C PHE A 419 11.42 -18.02 27.76
N VAL A 420 10.08 -18.12 27.65
CA VAL A 420 9.43 -18.32 26.35
C VAL A 420 9.66 -17.13 25.42
N VAL A 421 9.46 -15.91 25.91
CA VAL A 421 9.62 -14.68 25.11
C VAL A 421 11.08 -14.46 24.70
N ALA A 422 12.07 -14.87 25.50
CA ALA A 422 13.47 -14.80 25.11
C ALA A 422 13.73 -15.52 23.78
N THR A 423 13.07 -16.66 23.55
CA THR A 423 13.21 -17.43 22.30
C THR A 423 12.65 -16.72 21.07
N VAL A 424 11.88 -15.64 21.23
CA VAL A 424 11.30 -14.86 20.13
C VAL A 424 11.90 -13.47 20.03
N ALA A 425 12.18 -12.84 21.17
CA ALA A 425 12.65 -11.46 21.25
C ALA A 425 14.01 -11.24 20.59
N PHE A 426 14.97 -12.15 20.80
CA PHE A 426 16.30 -12.06 20.17
C PHE A 426 16.23 -12.33 18.66
N PRO A 427 15.58 -13.43 18.20
CA PRO A 427 15.26 -13.63 16.79
C PRO A 427 14.56 -12.47 16.11
N CYS A 428 13.61 -11.82 16.79
CA CYS A 428 12.87 -10.67 16.27
C CYS A 428 13.81 -9.53 15.84
N VAL A 429 14.86 -9.24 16.60
CA VAL A 429 15.86 -8.22 16.23
C VAL A 429 16.65 -8.64 14.98
N VAL A 430 17.08 -9.90 14.92
CA VAL A 430 17.80 -10.47 13.76
C VAL A 430 16.94 -10.38 12.50
N VAL A 431 15.68 -10.83 12.58
CA VAL A 431 14.74 -10.83 11.46
C VAL A 431 14.36 -9.42 11.02
N SER A 432 14.17 -8.49 11.96
CA SER A 432 13.93 -7.07 11.65
C SER A 432 15.10 -6.46 10.88
N ARG A 433 16.34 -6.80 11.29
CA ARG A 433 17.56 -6.37 10.58
C ARG A 433 17.66 -6.99 9.18
N MET A 434 17.32 -8.27 9.03
CA MET A 434 17.28 -8.93 7.72
C MET A 434 16.26 -8.29 6.78
N ALA A 435 15.07 -7.93 7.27
CA ALA A 435 14.06 -7.22 6.48
C ALA A 435 14.55 -5.83 6.05
N ALA A 436 15.25 -5.12 6.95
CA ALA A 436 15.86 -3.83 6.63
C ALA A 436 16.99 -3.95 5.58
N ARG A 437 17.76 -5.04 5.61
CA ARG A 437 18.76 -5.35 4.57
C ARG A 437 18.11 -5.66 3.23
N PHE A 438 17.05 -6.46 3.21
CA PHE A 438 16.25 -6.71 2.00
C PHE A 438 15.82 -5.38 1.34
N ALA A 439 15.30 -4.44 2.13
CA ALA A 439 14.93 -3.10 1.65
C ALA A 439 16.12 -2.33 1.03
N HIS A 440 17.31 -2.46 1.62
CA HIS A 440 18.52 -1.77 1.19
C HIS A 440 19.04 -2.29 -0.16
N PHE A 441 19.11 -3.61 -0.35
CA PHE A 441 19.54 -4.24 -1.62
C PHE A 441 18.54 -4.01 -2.74
N PHE A 442 17.24 -4.21 -2.49
CA PHE A 442 16.21 -4.18 -3.54
C PHE A 442 15.50 -2.83 -3.68
N ARG A 443 16.06 -1.76 -3.10
CA ARG A 443 15.50 -0.40 -3.11
C ARG A 443 14.98 0.06 -4.49
N ARG A 444 15.76 -0.20 -5.54
CA ARG A 444 15.46 0.20 -6.93
C ARG A 444 14.25 -0.56 -7.46
N ASP A 445 14.18 -1.86 -7.21
CA ASP A 445 13.10 -2.72 -7.67
C ASP A 445 11.81 -2.57 -6.90
N LEU A 446 11.93 -2.21 -5.62
CA LEU A 446 10.83 -1.94 -4.71
C LEU A 446 10.27 -0.53 -4.86
N GLU A 447 10.72 0.29 -5.84
CA GLU A 447 10.16 1.62 -6.13
C GLU A 447 10.01 2.53 -4.88
N THR A 448 10.97 2.43 -3.97
CA THR A 448 10.91 3.05 -2.63
C THR A 448 11.08 4.56 -2.62
N ILE A 449 11.65 5.13 -3.68
CA ILE A 449 11.86 6.57 -3.81
C ILE A 449 10.74 7.14 -4.67
N GLN A 450 9.72 7.73 -4.02
CA GLN A 450 8.72 8.53 -4.71
C GLN A 450 8.55 9.87 -4.02
N TYR A 451 8.87 10.93 -4.76
CA TYR A 451 8.37 12.27 -4.50
C TYR A 451 6.98 12.36 -5.14
N THR A 452 6.02 12.92 -4.42
CA THR A 452 4.72 13.25 -5.02
C THR A 452 4.83 14.63 -5.66
N VAL A 453 4.50 14.72 -6.95
CA VAL A 453 4.51 16.00 -7.66
C VAL A 453 3.23 16.73 -7.30
N GLU A 454 3.34 18.00 -6.94
CA GLU A 454 2.15 18.83 -6.69
C GLU A 454 1.24 18.83 -7.92
N ASN A 455 -0.07 18.75 -7.69
CA ASN A 455 -1.11 18.75 -8.72
C ASN A 455 -1.17 17.51 -9.64
N ASP A 456 -0.35 16.49 -9.40
CA ASP A 456 -0.44 15.22 -10.13
C ASP A 456 -1.74 14.46 -9.76
N PRO A 457 -2.49 13.91 -10.74
CA PRO A 457 -3.73 13.18 -10.47
C PRO A 457 -3.51 11.96 -9.59
N VAL A 458 -4.35 11.82 -8.56
CA VAL A 458 -4.24 10.70 -7.62
C VAL A 458 -4.73 9.39 -8.28
N PRO A 459 -3.92 8.31 -8.24
CA PRO A 459 -4.28 7.03 -8.85
C PRO A 459 -5.44 6.35 -8.10
N PHE A 460 -6.09 5.38 -8.77
CA PHE A 460 -7.20 4.61 -8.21
C PHE A 460 -6.90 4.01 -6.84
N GLY A 461 -5.73 3.38 -6.67
CA GLY A 461 -5.36 2.72 -5.41
C GLY A 461 -5.34 3.67 -4.21
N ALA A 462 -4.73 4.84 -4.36
CA ALA A 462 -4.70 5.85 -3.29
C ALA A 462 -6.11 6.37 -2.98
N ARG A 463 -6.95 6.58 -4.00
CA ARG A 463 -8.37 6.97 -3.81
C ARG A 463 -9.17 5.90 -3.09
N TYR A 464 -8.92 4.62 -3.37
CA TYR A 464 -9.55 3.49 -2.68
C TYR A 464 -9.20 3.49 -1.19
N LEU A 465 -7.91 3.66 -0.85
CA LEU A 465 -7.46 3.72 0.54
C LEU A 465 -8.02 4.93 1.29
N ILE A 466 -8.07 6.09 0.65
CA ILE A 466 -8.73 7.28 1.19
C ILE A 466 -10.20 6.98 1.50
N GLY A 467 -10.90 6.33 0.57
CA GLY A 467 -12.28 5.89 0.77
C GLY A 467 -12.44 4.90 1.92
N LEU A 468 -11.50 3.96 2.09
CA LEU A 468 -11.49 3.01 3.21
C LEU A 468 -11.31 3.74 4.56
N VAL A 469 -10.39 4.71 4.63
CA VAL A 469 -10.19 5.50 5.85
C VAL A 469 -11.41 6.34 6.19
N ASP A 470 -11.98 7.02 5.19
CA ASP A 470 -13.24 7.77 5.38
C ASP A 470 -14.38 6.85 5.82
N PHE A 471 -14.48 5.64 5.25
CA PHE A 471 -15.47 4.63 5.63
C PHE A 471 -15.31 4.21 7.10
N VAL A 472 -14.10 3.93 7.56
CA VAL A 472 -13.83 3.58 8.97
C VAL A 472 -14.23 4.72 9.91
N ILE A 473 -13.91 5.98 9.55
CA ILE A 473 -14.26 7.15 10.37
C ILE A 473 -15.78 7.31 10.45
N ILE A 474 -16.46 7.27 9.30
CA ILE A 474 -17.92 7.40 9.23
C ILE A 474 -18.59 6.29 10.05
N PHE A 475 -18.18 5.04 9.84
CA PHE A 475 -18.73 3.89 10.53
C PHE A 475 -18.47 3.93 12.04
N ALA A 476 -17.32 4.45 12.49
CA ALA A 476 -17.05 4.63 13.91
C ALA A 476 -18.00 5.66 14.54
N VAL A 477 -18.25 6.79 13.87
CA VAL A 477 -19.20 7.80 14.37
C VAL A 477 -20.62 7.27 14.37
N GLU A 478 -21.04 6.60 13.29
CA GLU A 478 -22.36 5.97 13.20
C GLU A 478 -22.55 4.85 14.21
N GLY A 479 -21.52 4.06 14.50
CA GLY A 479 -21.55 3.02 15.52
C GLY A 479 -21.78 3.60 16.92
N VAL A 480 -21.09 4.69 17.27
CA VAL A 480 -21.35 5.41 18.53
C VAL A 480 -22.78 5.96 18.55
N ALA A 481 -23.22 6.58 17.46
CA ALA A 481 -24.59 7.09 17.34
C ALA A 481 -25.64 5.97 17.48
N ALA A 482 -25.38 4.78 16.94
CA ALA A 482 -26.26 3.61 17.03
C ALA A 482 -26.34 3.06 18.46
N VAL A 483 -25.23 3.02 19.20
CA VAL A 483 -25.23 2.63 20.61
C VAL A 483 -26.04 3.63 21.45
N LEU A 484 -25.80 4.92 21.26
CA LEU A 484 -26.57 5.97 21.95
C LEU A 484 -28.06 5.91 21.59
N PHE A 485 -28.38 5.71 20.31
CA PHE A 485 -29.74 5.56 19.84
C PHE A 485 -30.41 4.30 20.40
N PHE A 486 -29.69 3.19 20.53
CA PHE A 486 -30.22 1.96 21.14
C PHE A 486 -30.60 2.17 22.61
N VAL A 487 -29.75 2.87 23.37
CA VAL A 487 -30.07 3.24 24.77
C VAL A 487 -31.31 4.15 24.81
N PHE A 488 -31.34 5.19 23.97
CA PHE A 488 -32.50 6.08 23.84
C PHE A 488 -33.78 5.31 23.48
N TYR A 489 -33.71 4.43 22.48
CA TYR A 489 -34.82 3.59 22.02
C TYR A 489 -35.37 2.75 23.17
N LYS A 490 -34.51 2.12 23.98
CA LYS A 490 -34.95 1.30 25.12
C LYS A 490 -35.63 2.14 26.20
N VAL A 491 -35.15 3.35 26.48
CA VAL A 491 -35.77 4.29 27.42
C VAL A 491 -37.14 4.73 26.93
N VAL A 492 -37.26 5.11 25.65
CA VAL A 492 -38.55 5.51 25.07
C VAL A 492 -39.53 4.35 25.01
N ALA A 493 -39.07 3.14 24.64
CA ALA A 493 -39.91 1.96 24.59
C ALA A 493 -40.49 1.60 25.97
N THR A 494 -39.71 1.78 27.04
CA THR A 494 -40.18 1.55 28.42
C THR A 494 -41.06 2.69 28.94
N ALA A 495 -40.79 3.94 28.59
CA ALA A 495 -41.54 5.10 29.10
C ALA A 495 -42.84 5.41 28.32
N ALA A 496 -42.84 5.20 27.00
CA ALA A 496 -43.89 5.65 26.08
C ALA A 496 -44.46 4.52 25.20
N GLY A 497 -43.96 3.29 25.32
CA GLY A 497 -44.41 2.13 24.54
C GLY A 497 -43.63 1.91 23.23
N GLU A 498 -43.69 0.68 22.72
CA GLU A 498 -42.89 0.25 21.57
C GLU A 498 -43.28 0.93 20.25
N ALA A 499 -44.57 1.20 20.03
CA ALA A 499 -45.04 1.87 18.80
C ALA A 499 -44.43 3.27 18.65
N THR A 500 -44.36 4.04 19.74
CA THR A 500 -43.73 5.35 19.75
C THR A 500 -42.23 5.23 19.53
N ALA A 501 -41.56 4.26 20.17
CA ALA A 501 -40.13 4.01 19.97
C ALA A 501 -39.79 3.64 18.50
N GLN A 502 -40.63 2.85 17.84
CA GLN A 502 -40.44 2.46 16.44
C GLN A 502 -40.45 3.66 15.48
N SER A 503 -41.25 4.68 15.74
CA SER A 503 -41.29 5.89 14.89
C SER A 503 -39.94 6.61 14.83
N PHE A 504 -39.14 6.55 15.90
CA PHE A 504 -37.80 7.14 15.96
C PHE A 504 -36.75 6.38 15.13
N ILE A 505 -36.99 5.12 14.78
CA ILE A 505 -36.07 4.32 13.96
C ILE A 505 -35.91 4.96 12.57
N TYR A 506 -37.00 5.42 11.95
CA TYR A 506 -36.93 6.08 10.65
C TYR A 506 -36.17 7.41 10.70
N ALA A 507 -36.36 8.20 11.76
CA ALA A 507 -35.59 9.42 11.97
C ALA A 507 -34.09 9.11 12.13
N PHE A 508 -33.76 8.03 12.86
CA PHE A 508 -32.38 7.59 13.01
C PHE A 508 -31.76 7.12 11.68
N TYR A 509 -32.49 6.36 10.86
CA TYR A 509 -32.03 5.99 9.51
C TYR A 509 -31.80 7.22 8.63
N ALA A 510 -32.66 8.24 8.72
CA ALA A 510 -32.43 9.49 8.00
C ALA A 510 -31.12 10.17 8.44
N VAL A 511 -30.80 10.15 9.74
CA VAL A 511 -29.52 10.65 10.26
C VAL A 511 -28.34 9.84 9.74
N LEU A 512 -28.43 8.51 9.72
CA LEU A 512 -27.37 7.63 9.18
C LEU A 512 -27.11 7.88 7.69
N VAL A 513 -28.11 8.27 6.91
CA VAL A 513 -27.91 8.63 5.49
C VAL A 513 -27.40 10.08 5.35
N ALA A 514 -27.92 11.00 6.15
CA ALA A 514 -27.59 12.42 6.07
C ALA A 514 -26.16 12.72 6.55
N PHE A 515 -25.65 12.00 7.56
CA PHE A 515 -24.34 12.25 8.15
C PHE A 515 -23.17 12.03 7.16
N PRO A 516 -23.04 10.88 6.46
CA PRO A 516 -22.00 10.69 5.43
C PRO A 516 -22.07 11.73 4.32
N PHE A 517 -23.29 12.08 3.90
CA PHE A 517 -23.51 13.11 2.88
C PHE A 517 -22.98 14.46 3.35
N ALA A 518 -23.35 14.88 4.55
CA ALA A 518 -22.88 16.12 5.18
C ALA A 518 -21.36 16.12 5.37
N TYR A 519 -20.78 15.02 5.87
CA TYR A 519 -19.35 14.84 6.06
C TYR A 519 -18.57 15.17 4.79
N TYR A 520 -18.97 14.57 3.66
CA TYR A 520 -18.32 14.78 2.38
C TYR A 520 -18.50 16.21 1.84
N VAL A 521 -19.69 16.80 1.96
CA VAL A 521 -19.95 18.16 1.45
C VAL A 521 -19.17 19.20 2.24
N PHE A 522 -19.24 19.15 3.58
CA PHE A 522 -18.61 20.16 4.44
C PHE A 522 -17.09 20.09 4.40
N GLN A 523 -16.50 18.90 4.47
CA GLN A 523 -15.04 18.74 4.46
C GLN A 523 -14.42 19.18 3.13
N GLU A 524 -15.06 18.87 2.00
CA GLU A 524 -14.50 19.19 0.67
C GLU A 524 -14.66 20.65 0.27
N CYS A 525 -15.68 21.35 0.79
CA CYS A 525 -15.82 22.80 0.62
C CYS A 525 -15.06 23.62 1.68
N GLY A 526 -14.53 22.96 2.72
CA GLY A 526 -13.75 23.58 3.78
C GLY A 526 -12.34 23.98 3.34
N PRO A 527 -11.58 24.69 4.22
CA PRO A 527 -10.23 25.21 3.91
C PRO A 527 -9.24 24.14 3.43
N ASN A 528 -9.35 22.93 3.97
CA ASN A 528 -8.48 21.81 3.64
C ASN A 528 -8.81 21.19 2.27
N ALA A 529 -9.95 21.55 1.67
CA ALA A 529 -10.42 21.06 0.38
C ALA A 529 -10.41 19.53 0.25
N GLY A 530 -10.67 18.80 1.35
CA GLY A 530 -10.55 17.35 1.41
C GLY A 530 -11.16 16.79 2.69
N THR A 531 -11.61 15.54 2.63
CA THR A 531 -12.02 14.76 3.80
C THR A 531 -10.85 14.44 4.71
N LEU A 532 -11.10 13.97 5.93
CA LEU A 532 -10.05 13.58 6.86
C LEU A 532 -9.13 12.52 6.24
N GLY A 533 -9.69 11.54 5.51
CA GLY A 533 -8.91 10.59 4.73
C GLY A 533 -8.05 11.26 3.65
N LYS A 534 -8.57 12.24 2.90
CA LYS A 534 -7.78 12.95 1.89
C LYS A 534 -6.64 13.76 2.49
N VAL A 535 -6.93 14.50 3.57
CA VAL A 535 -5.94 15.31 4.28
C VAL A 535 -4.83 14.42 4.85
N ALA A 536 -5.17 13.28 5.44
CA ALA A 536 -4.20 12.33 5.97
C ALA A 536 -3.22 11.77 4.91
N PHE A 537 -3.63 11.74 3.64
CA PHE A 537 -2.79 11.30 2.52
C PHE A 537 -2.14 12.46 1.76
N GLY A 538 -2.30 13.72 2.18
CA GLY A 538 -1.76 14.87 1.44
C GLY A 538 -2.44 15.06 0.09
N VAL A 539 -3.75 14.83 0.04
CA VAL A 539 -4.58 14.92 -1.17
C VAL A 539 -5.62 16.01 -1.00
N ARG A 540 -5.87 16.77 -2.07
CA ARG A 540 -6.91 17.81 -2.11
C ARG A 540 -7.81 17.70 -3.34
N VAL A 541 -9.01 18.25 -3.21
CA VAL A 541 -9.98 18.41 -4.29
C VAL A 541 -9.89 19.82 -4.84
N GLN A 542 -9.76 19.94 -6.15
CA GLN A 542 -9.72 21.24 -6.81
C GLN A 542 -10.60 21.28 -8.05
N THR A 543 -10.91 22.49 -8.49
CA THR A 543 -11.68 22.72 -9.71
C THR A 543 -10.84 22.42 -10.95
N SER A 544 -11.37 21.64 -11.91
CA SER A 544 -10.62 21.24 -13.12
C SER A 544 -10.14 22.43 -13.97
N ALA A 545 -10.87 23.55 -13.97
CA ALA A 545 -10.61 24.64 -14.89
C ALA A 545 -9.43 25.57 -14.52
N LYS A 546 -8.98 25.65 -13.25
CA LYS A 546 -7.94 26.61 -12.81
C LYS A 546 -7.20 26.22 -11.52
N GLY A 547 -7.24 24.95 -11.10
CA GLY A 547 -6.65 24.53 -9.81
C GLY A 547 -7.21 25.27 -8.59
N ARG A 548 -8.40 25.88 -8.70
CA ARG A 548 -9.00 26.63 -7.58
C ARG A 548 -9.46 25.67 -6.49
N PHE A 549 -9.04 25.95 -5.27
CA PHE A 549 -9.49 25.35 -4.02
C PHE A 549 -9.71 26.46 -2.98
N PRO A 550 -10.62 26.27 -2.01
CA PRO A 550 -11.55 25.15 -1.89
C PRO A 550 -12.68 25.20 -2.93
N ILE A 551 -13.38 24.08 -3.14
CA ILE A 551 -14.51 24.02 -4.06
C ILE A 551 -15.75 24.68 -3.46
N LYS A 552 -16.60 25.28 -4.30
CA LYS A 552 -17.88 25.85 -3.87
C LYS A 552 -18.86 24.77 -3.42
N ARG A 553 -19.77 25.12 -2.49
CA ARG A 553 -20.77 24.21 -1.91
C ARG A 553 -21.66 23.52 -2.96
N ASP A 554 -22.06 24.23 -4.01
CA ASP A 554 -22.88 23.69 -5.11
C ASP A 554 -22.18 22.53 -5.86
N ARG A 555 -20.85 22.60 -6.00
CA ARG A 555 -20.06 21.52 -6.61
C ARG A 555 -19.83 20.38 -5.64
N ALA A 556 -19.64 20.67 -4.37
CA ALA A 556 -19.50 19.65 -3.33
C ALA A 556 -20.78 18.80 -3.20
N ILE A 557 -21.96 19.44 -3.23
CA ILE A 557 -23.27 18.75 -3.23
C ILE A 557 -23.41 17.86 -4.45
N ARG A 558 -23.15 18.38 -5.66
CA ARG A 558 -23.18 17.57 -6.89
C ARG A 558 -22.21 16.38 -6.78
N ARG A 559 -21.00 16.61 -6.28
CA ARG A 559 -20.01 15.55 -6.09
C ARG A 559 -20.50 14.47 -5.11
N ALA A 560 -21.14 14.84 -4.00
CA ALA A 560 -21.71 13.92 -3.02
C ALA A 560 -22.85 13.07 -3.62
N ILE A 561 -23.78 13.69 -4.36
CA ILE A 561 -24.83 12.97 -5.11
C ILE A 561 -24.20 11.99 -6.10
N GLY A 562 -23.15 12.43 -6.81
CA GLY A 562 -22.42 11.59 -7.74
C GLY A 562 -21.78 10.38 -7.06
N ARG A 563 -21.32 10.50 -5.81
CA ARG A 563 -20.81 9.36 -5.04
C ARG A 563 -21.88 8.35 -4.73
N VAL A 564 -23.08 8.78 -4.33
CA VAL A 564 -24.21 7.86 -4.10
C VAL A 564 -24.50 7.07 -5.37
N ALA A 565 -24.60 7.76 -6.51
CA ALA A 565 -24.80 7.11 -7.81
C ALA A 565 -23.63 6.16 -8.19
N THR A 566 -22.39 6.52 -7.86
CA THR A 566 -21.20 5.67 -8.10
C THR A 566 -21.15 4.46 -7.15
N ALA A 567 -21.70 4.59 -5.95
CA ALA A 567 -21.71 3.55 -4.92
C ALA A 567 -22.82 2.51 -5.14
N LEU A 568 -23.98 2.92 -5.68
CA LEU A 568 -25.12 2.03 -5.99
C LEU A 568 -24.73 0.73 -6.74
N PRO A 569 -23.92 0.75 -7.81
CA PRO A 569 -23.43 -0.46 -8.46
C PRO A 569 -22.25 -1.10 -7.70
N ALA A 570 -22.33 -1.19 -6.36
CA ALA A 570 -21.28 -1.69 -5.47
C ALA A 570 -19.90 -1.04 -5.70
N GLY A 571 -19.86 0.24 -6.06
CA GLY A 571 -18.62 0.98 -6.32
C GLY A 571 -17.98 0.72 -7.69
N LEU A 572 -18.59 -0.05 -8.60
CA LEU A 572 -18.08 -0.30 -9.95
C LEU A 572 -17.82 0.98 -10.74
N GLY A 573 -18.57 2.05 -10.49
CA GLY A 573 -18.35 3.33 -11.14
C GLY A 573 -16.96 3.93 -10.84
N MET A 574 -16.28 3.52 -9.78
CA MET A 574 -14.91 3.96 -9.48
C MET A 574 -13.86 3.36 -10.44
N LEU A 575 -14.19 2.28 -11.16
CA LEU A 575 -13.27 1.65 -12.12
C LEU A 575 -12.94 2.58 -13.31
N LEU A 576 -13.81 3.57 -13.60
CA LEU A 576 -13.54 4.59 -14.63
C LEU A 576 -12.21 5.33 -14.39
N VAL A 577 -11.79 5.47 -13.12
CA VAL A 577 -10.52 6.10 -12.75
C VAL A 577 -9.32 5.36 -13.34
N LEU A 578 -9.41 4.04 -13.54
CA LEU A 578 -8.32 3.24 -14.12
C LEU A 578 -8.08 3.62 -15.58
N VAL A 579 -9.16 3.84 -16.33
CA VAL A 579 -9.16 4.05 -17.78
C VAL A 579 -9.02 5.52 -18.16
N HIS A 580 -9.60 6.45 -17.37
CA HIS A 580 -9.58 7.86 -17.70
C HIS A 580 -8.15 8.43 -17.68
N PRO A 581 -7.70 9.18 -18.70
CA PRO A 581 -6.34 9.73 -18.77
C PRO A 581 -5.98 10.59 -17.55
N GLU A 582 -6.90 11.46 -17.13
CA GLU A 582 -6.75 12.33 -15.95
C GLU A 582 -7.17 11.66 -14.61
N LYS A 583 -7.42 10.34 -14.61
CA LYS A 583 -7.84 9.58 -13.41
C LYS A 583 -9.07 10.17 -12.71
N LEU A 584 -10.08 10.59 -13.49
CA LEU A 584 -11.33 11.15 -12.99
C LEU A 584 -12.38 10.06 -12.73
N ALA A 585 -13.08 10.15 -11.61
CA ALA A 585 -14.24 9.33 -11.29
C ALA A 585 -15.54 9.94 -11.89
N PRO A 586 -16.65 9.19 -11.99
CA PRO A 586 -17.92 9.74 -12.49
C PRO A 586 -18.39 10.97 -11.71
N HIS A 587 -18.22 10.96 -10.39
CA HIS A 587 -18.53 12.10 -9.53
C HIS A 587 -17.56 13.29 -9.71
N ASP A 588 -16.32 13.05 -10.15
CA ASP A 588 -15.37 14.11 -10.51
C ASP A 588 -15.85 14.83 -11.79
N LEU A 589 -16.22 14.05 -12.80
CA LEU A 589 -16.72 14.55 -14.10
C LEU A 589 -18.01 15.37 -13.91
N MET A 590 -18.97 14.84 -13.16
CA MET A 590 -20.26 15.50 -12.91
C MET A 590 -20.10 16.84 -12.17
N SER A 591 -19.12 16.94 -11.26
CA SER A 591 -18.86 18.14 -10.48
C SER A 591 -17.82 19.08 -11.09
N ARG A 592 -17.19 18.69 -12.21
CA ARG A 592 -16.04 19.39 -12.85
C ARG A 592 -14.92 19.66 -11.84
N THR A 593 -14.56 18.62 -11.10
CA THR A 593 -13.48 18.65 -10.09
C THR A 593 -12.46 17.56 -10.38
N ARG A 594 -11.27 17.69 -9.79
CA ARG A 594 -10.18 16.70 -9.85
C ARG A 594 -9.56 16.52 -8.48
N VAL A 595 -9.03 15.33 -8.22
CA VAL A 595 -8.34 14.99 -6.97
C VAL A 595 -6.85 14.88 -7.28
N VAL A 596 -6.05 15.65 -6.57
CA VAL A 596 -4.60 15.77 -6.83
C VAL A 596 -3.79 15.66 -5.55
N TRP A 597 -2.52 15.30 -5.69
CA TRP A 597 -1.54 15.41 -4.62
C TRP A 597 -1.26 16.88 -4.29
N VAL A 598 -1.09 17.17 -3.00
CA VAL A 598 -0.55 18.45 -2.54
C VAL A 598 0.93 18.58 -2.90
N GLY A 599 1.64 17.45 -3.00
CA GLY A 599 3.07 17.39 -3.34
C GLY A 599 3.96 17.49 -2.11
N ASP A 600 5.21 17.07 -2.28
CA ASP A 600 6.27 17.35 -1.32
C ASP A 600 6.79 18.78 -1.54
N ASP A 601 6.96 19.57 -0.47
CA ASP A 601 7.75 20.80 -0.49
C ASP A 601 9.21 20.42 -0.73
N VAL A 602 9.57 20.19 -1.99
CA VAL A 602 10.97 20.08 -2.38
C VAL A 602 11.49 21.51 -2.35
N GLY A 603 12.00 21.93 -1.18
CA GLY A 603 12.51 23.28 -0.95
C GLY A 603 13.30 23.77 -2.17
N GLU A 604 12.92 24.95 -2.67
CA GLU A 604 13.50 25.60 -3.85
C GLU A 604 15.02 25.72 -3.76
#